data_AF-A0A814MUQ3-F1
#
_entry.id   AF-A0A814MUQ3-F1
#
_cell.length_a   1.000
_cell.length_b   1.000
_cell.length_c   1.000
_cell.angle_alpha   90.00
_cell.angle_beta   90.00
_cell.angle_gamma   90.00
#
_symmetry.space_group_name_H-M   'P 1'
#
loop_
_entity.id
_entity.type
_entity.pdbx_description
1 polymer ?
#
loop_
_entity_poly.entity_id
_entity_poly.type
_entity_poly.pdbx_seq_one_letter_code
_entity_poly.pdbx_strand_id
1 'polypeptide(L)' 'MDSDERILNSVLDFDLPTGLVQRNVILQRDRYGYGLTVSGDNPVYVLSIRDGGAAQKAGVQTNDQIIKW' A
#
# COMPACT_ATOMS: atom_id res chain seq x y z
N MET A 1 12.21 28.08 -15.74
CA MET A 1 11.14 27.82 -14.74
C MET A 1 10.43 26.56 -15.21
N ASP A 2 10.24 25.57 -14.33
CA ASP A 2 9.39 24.36 -14.46
C ASP A 2 10.06 22.98 -14.64
N SER A 3 11.36 22.86 -14.90
CA SER A 3 11.98 21.52 -15.06
C SER A 3 12.58 20.97 -13.76
N ASP A 4 13.33 21.81 -13.02
CA ASP A 4 14.04 21.38 -11.81
C ASP A 4 13.10 21.23 -10.59
N GLU A 5 11.97 21.94 -10.59
CA GLU A 5 10.97 21.87 -9.51
C GLU A 5 10.16 20.56 -9.54
N ARG A 6 9.97 19.96 -10.72
CA ARG A 6 9.34 18.63 -10.85
C ARG A 6 10.23 17.51 -10.32
N ILE A 7 11.55 17.63 -10.47
CA ILE A 7 12.51 16.66 -9.96
C ILE A 7 12.58 16.76 -8.43
N LEU A 8 12.60 17.97 -7.88
CA LEU A 8 12.51 18.20 -6.44
C LEU A 8 11.25 17.56 -5.86
N ASN A 9 10.07 17.70 -6.46
CA ASN A 9 8.87 17.01 -5.97
C ASN A 9 8.96 15.48 -6.06
N SER A 10 9.59 14.92 -7.10
CA SER A 10 9.74 13.46 -7.23
C SER A 10 10.78 12.83 -6.29
N VAL A 11 11.79 13.59 -5.86
CA VAL A 11 12.88 13.10 -5.00
C VAL A 11 12.62 13.46 -3.53
N LEU A 12 11.96 14.59 -3.26
CA LEU A 12 11.59 15.00 -1.90
C LEU A 12 10.41 14.20 -1.34
N ASP A 13 9.56 13.58 -2.16
CA ASP A 13 8.47 12.73 -1.64
C ASP A 13 8.93 11.34 -1.15
N PHE A 14 10.19 10.95 -1.40
CA PHE A 14 10.64 9.60 -1.07
C PHE A 14 11.16 9.45 0.37
N ASP A 15 11.59 10.54 1.01
CA ASP A 15 12.23 10.51 2.35
C ASP A 15 11.89 11.74 3.24
N LEU A 16 10.86 12.53 2.91
CA LEU A 16 10.22 13.34 3.95
C LEU A 16 9.64 12.39 5.00
N PRO A 17 9.57 12.76 6.30
CA PRO A 17 8.81 11.99 7.28
C PRO A 17 7.31 12.14 6.96
N THR A 18 6.86 11.52 5.87
CA THR A 18 5.50 11.51 5.33
C THR A 18 4.53 10.73 6.22
N GLY A 19 4.98 10.29 7.41
CA GLY A 19 4.18 9.48 8.32
C GLY A 19 3.92 8.06 7.82
N LEU A 20 4.59 7.63 6.74
CA LEU A 20 4.49 6.26 6.24
C LEU A 20 5.18 5.31 7.22
N VAL A 21 4.44 4.33 7.71
CA VAL A 21 4.92 3.32 8.66
C VAL A 21 4.86 1.97 8.01
N GLN A 22 5.99 1.28 7.94
CA GLN A 22 6.01 -0.13 7.57
C GLN A 22 5.53 -0.99 8.74
N ARG A 23 4.55 -1.86 8.48
CA ARG A 23 4.06 -2.83 9.46
C ARG A 23 3.97 -4.22 8.83
N ASN A 24 4.18 -5.24 9.66
CA ASN A 24 3.90 -6.62 9.29
C ASN A 24 2.46 -6.94 9.67
N VAL A 25 1.65 -7.36 8.70
CA VAL A 25 0.24 -7.68 8.90
C VAL A 25 0.05 -9.17 8.58
N ILE A 26 -0.63 -9.89 9.47
CA ILE A 26 -0.97 -11.30 9.27
C ILE A 26 -2.47 -11.39 8.98
N LEU A 27 -2.82 -11.91 7.81
CA LEU A 27 -4.20 -12.10 7.40
C LEU A 27 -4.63 -13.55 7.60
N GLN A 28 -5.67 -13.76 8.40
CA GLN A 28 -6.30 -15.06 8.49
C GLN A 28 -7.27 -15.25 7.33
N ARG A 29 -7.05 -16.30 6.53
CA ARG A 29 -7.91 -16.63 5.39
C ARG A 29 -9.30 -17.04 5.86
N ASP A 30 -10.34 -16.48 5.24
CA ASP A 30 -11.73 -16.91 5.41
C ASP A 30 -12.26 -17.68 4.19
N ARG A 31 -13.55 -18.06 4.22
CA ARG A 31 -14.21 -18.82 3.14
C ARG A 31 -14.20 -18.12 1.77
N TYR A 32 -13.92 -16.82 1.74
CA TYR A 32 -13.84 -15.98 0.56
C TYR A 32 -12.41 -15.44 0.31
N GLY A 33 -11.40 -15.96 1.01
CA GLY A 33 -10.00 -15.57 0.84
C GLY A 33 -9.52 -14.56 1.89
N TYR A 34 -8.58 -13.70 1.50
CA TYR A 34 -7.97 -12.70 2.39
C TYR A 34 -8.70 -11.35 2.39
N GLY A 35 -9.61 -11.12 1.44
CA GLY A 35 -10.41 -9.89 1.38
C GLY A 35 -9.66 -8.67 0.83
N LEU A 36 -8.61 -8.86 0.03
CA LEU A 36 -7.97 -7.81 -0.77
C LEU A 36 -7.67 -8.28 -2.19
N THR A 37 -7.47 -7.34 -3.10
CA THR A 37 -6.85 -7.54 -4.41
C THR A 37 -5.59 -6.70 -4.53
N VAL A 38 -4.62 -7.17 -5.31
CA VAL A 38 -3.33 -6.52 -5.51
C VAL A 38 -3.08 -6.27 -6.99
N SER A 39 -2.30 -5.24 -7.31
CA SER A 39 -1.96 -4.85 -8.67
C SER A 39 -0.52 -4.33 -8.73
N GLY A 40 0.14 -4.52 -9.86
CA GLY A 40 1.53 -4.15 -10.10
C GLY A 40 2.49 -5.32 -9.92
N ASP A 41 3.66 -5.22 -10.55
CA ASP A 41 4.72 -6.24 -10.48
C ASP A 41 5.94 -5.73 -9.71
N ASN A 42 6.28 -4.44 -9.86
CA ASN A 42 7.27 -3.74 -9.05
C ASN A 42 7.12 -2.22 -9.22
N PRO A 43 6.55 -1.49 -8.24
CA PRO A 43 5.98 -1.95 -6.96
C PRO A 43 4.59 -2.60 -7.08
N VAL A 44 4.21 -3.37 -6.06
CA VAL A 44 2.88 -3.99 -5.92
C VAL A 44 2.07 -3.24 -4.87
N TYR A 45 0.81 -2.93 -5.19
CA TYR A 45 -0.10 -2.19 -4.32
C TYR A 45 -1.41 -2.92 -4.07
N VAL A 46 -2.02 -2.61 -2.94
CA VAL A 46 -3.40 -3.01 -2.64
C VAL A 46 -4.35 -2.18 -3.49
N LEU A 47 -5.05 -2.84 -4.42
CA LEU A 47 -6.00 -2.22 -5.34
C LEU A 47 -7.38 -2.04 -4.70
N SER A 48 -7.88 -3.07 -4.01
CA SER A 48 -9.20 -3.01 -3.36
C SER A 48 -9.24 -3.83 -2.08
N ILE A 49 -10.02 -3.37 -1.10
CA ILE A 49 -10.35 -4.09 0.13
C ILE A 49 -11.83 -4.45 0.12
N ARG A 50 -12.15 -5.67 0.55
CA ARG A 50 -13.53 -6.10 0.76
C ARG A 50 -14.03 -5.68 2.14
N ASP A 51 -15.19 -5.05 2.18
CA ASP A 51 -15.88 -4.71 3.43
C ASP A 51 -16.14 -5.93 4.32
N GLY A 52 -15.83 -5.78 5.61
CA GLY A 52 -15.90 -6.84 6.62
C GLY A 52 -14.90 -7.97 6.44
N GLY A 53 -14.02 -7.91 5.44
CA GLY A 53 -13.02 -8.92 5.13
C GLY A 53 -11.85 -8.96 6.12
N ALA A 54 -11.03 -10.02 6.01
CA ALA A 54 -9.86 -10.19 6.86
C ALA A 54 -8.85 -9.02 6.72
N ALA A 55 -8.60 -8.57 5.49
CA ALA A 55 -7.72 -7.44 5.22
C ALA A 55 -8.16 -6.14 5.92
N GLN A 56 -9.44 -5.77 5.81
CA GLN A 56 -9.99 -4.58 6.47
C GLN A 56 -9.86 -4.68 8.00
N LYS A 57 -10.18 -5.86 8.57
CA LYS A 57 -10.08 -6.12 10.01
C LYS A 57 -8.65 -6.04 10.53
N ALA A 58 -7.68 -6.39 9.69
CA ALA A 58 -6.27 -6.29 10.01
C ALA A 58 -5.69 -4.87 9.77
N GLY A 59 -6.51 -3.94 9.28
CA GLY A 59 -6.12 -2.55 9.06
C GLY A 59 -5.39 -2.27 7.74
N VAL A 60 -5.40 -3.21 6.80
CA VAL A 60 -4.87 -2.98 5.43
C VAL A 60 -5.79 -2.03 4.68
N GLN A 61 -5.20 -1.08 3.95
CA GLN A 61 -5.91 -0.04 3.22
C GLN A 61 -5.55 -0.07 1.73
N THR A 62 -6.45 0.48 0.90
CA THR A 62 -6.15 0.72 -0.51
C THR A 62 -4.95 1.65 -0.64
N ASN A 63 -4.09 1.40 -1.63
CA ASN A 63 -2.80 2.06 -1.84
C ASN A 63 -1.68 1.69 -0.87
N ASP A 64 -1.91 0.78 0.10
CA ASP A 64 -0.79 0.18 0.84
C ASP A 64 0.16 -0.53 -0.14
N GLN A 65 1.46 -0.35 0.06
CA GLN A 65 2.49 -1.00 -0.74
C GLN A 65 2.89 -2.33 -0.11
N ILE A 66 2.95 -3.37 -0.94
CA ILE A 66 3.46 -4.67 -0.53
C ILE A 66 4.98 -4.68 -0.71
N ILE A 67 5.69 -4.73 0.42
CA ILE A 67 7.16 -4.82 0.45
C ILE A 67 7.61 -6.28 0.36
N LYS A 68 6.83 -7.19 0.97
CA LYS A 68 7.07 -8.63 0.99
C LYS A 68 5.75 -9.37 1.21
N TRP A 69 5.57 -10.48 0.52
CA TRP A 69 4.39 -11.35 0.55
C TRP A 69 4.80 -12.81 0.52
#